data_AF-A0A2V9E909-F1
#
_entry.id   AF-A0A2V9E909-F1
#
_cell.length_a   1.000
_cell.length_b   1.000
_cell.length_c   1.000
_cell.angle_alpha   90.00
_cell.angle_beta   90.00
_cell.angle_gamma   90.00
#
_symmetry.space_group_name_H-M   'P 1'
#
loop_
_entity.id
_entity.type
_entity.pdbx_description
1 polymer ?
#
loop_
_entity_poly.entity_id
_entity_poly.type
_entity_poly.pdbx_seq_one_letter_code
_entity_poly.pdbx_strand_id
1 'polypeptide(L)' 'MGLDIRLPIGMIFAIFGIMLIVFGVFSNPALYAQSLGININLVWGSVLLVFGAVMLFLGARSMFGPRPANPQGGEPRH' A
#
# COMPACT_ATOMS: atom_id res chain seq x y z
N MET A 1 -0.33 0.87 -21.67
CA MET A 1 -1.07 1.42 -20.51
C MET A 1 -0.17 1.23 -19.30
N GLY A 2 0.50 2.27 -18.82
CA GLY A 2 1.36 2.14 -17.63
C GLY A 2 0.47 1.94 -16.41
N LEU A 3 0.49 0.73 -15.84
CA LEU A 3 -0.12 0.47 -14.54
C LEU A 3 0.62 1.36 -13.52
N ASP A 4 -0.11 2.20 -12.77
CA ASP A 4 0.49 2.94 -11.67
C ASP A 4 1.04 1.95 -10.64
N ILE A 5 2.36 1.77 -10.65
CA ILE A 5 3.10 0.81 -9.82
C ILE A 5 2.82 0.98 -8.32
N ARG A 6 2.35 2.17 -7.91
CA ARG A 6 1.98 2.47 -6.52
C ARG A 6 0.86 1.54 -6.02
N LEU A 7 -0.06 1.16 -6.90
CA LEU A 7 -1.21 0.33 -6.56
C LEU A 7 -0.80 -1.11 -6.17
N PRO A 8 -0.08 -1.88 -7.02
CA PRO A 8 0.36 -3.23 -6.65
C PRO A 8 1.37 -3.21 -5.49
N ILE A 9 2.27 -2.23 -5.42
CA ILE A 9 3.22 -2.10 -4.31
C ILE A 9 2.47 -1.85 -2.99
N GLY A 10 1.55 -0.89 -2.98
CA GLY A 10 0.74 -0.57 -1.80
C GLY A 10 -0.08 -1.76 -1.29
N MET A 11 -0.64 -2.57 -2.20
CA MET A 11 -1.38 -3.79 -1.82
C MET A 11 -0.50 -4.82 -1.11
N ILE A 12 0.69 -5.07 -1.64
CA ILE A 12 1.63 -6.04 -1.04
C ILE A 12 2.03 -5.58 0.38
N PHE A 13 2.38 -4.31 0.54
CA PHE A 13 2.72 -3.74 1.86
C PHE A 13 1.55 -3.80 2.85
N ALA A 14 0.33 -3.49 2.40
CA ALA A 14 -0.85 -3.59 3.24
C ALA A 14 -1.13 -5.03 3.70
N ILE A 15 -1.04 -6.01 2.79
CA ILE A 15 -1.25 -7.44 3.11
C ILE A 15 -0.22 -7.92 4.14
N PHE A 16 1.07 -7.65 3.92
CA PHE A 16 2.12 -8.04 4.86
C PHE A 16 2.00 -7.30 6.21
N GLY A 17 1.63 -6.01 6.19
CA GLY A 17 1.38 -5.23 7.39
C GLY A 17 0.24 -5.82 8.24
N ILE A 18 -0.89 -6.17 7.60
CA ILE A 18 -2.00 -6.86 8.26
C ILE A 18 -1.54 -8.20 8.84
N MET A 19 -0.80 -9.00 8.06
CA MET A 19 -0.34 -10.31 8.51
C MET A 19 0.55 -10.20 9.76
N LEU A 20 1.44 -9.21 9.81
CA LEU A 20 2.30 -8.94 10.97
C LEU A 20 1.52 -8.41 12.18
N ILE A 21 0.49 -7.59 11.97
CA ILE A 21 -0.39 -7.13 13.05
C ILE A 21 -1.18 -8.31 13.62
N VAL A 22 -1.80 -9.13 12.77
CA VAL A 22 -2.53 -10.32 13.20
C VAL A 22 -1.60 -11.25 13.97
N PHE A 23 -0.44 -11.58 13.40
CA PHE A 23 0.55 -12.38 14.08
C PHE A 23 0.96 -11.75 15.42
N GLY A 24 1.24 -10.46 15.44
CA GLY A 24 1.60 -9.72 16.64
C GLY A 24 0.53 -9.79 17.75
N VAL A 25 -0.74 -9.64 17.40
CA VAL A 25 -1.86 -9.71 18.37
C VAL A 25 -2.04 -11.13 18.93
N PHE A 26 -1.91 -12.16 18.09
CA PHE A 26 -2.14 -13.55 18.49
C PHE A 26 -0.89 -14.29 19.01
N SER A 27 0.28 -13.65 18.95
CA SER A 27 1.55 -14.25 19.38
C SER A 27 1.70 -14.29 20.89
N ASN A 28 2.34 -15.36 21.39
CA ASN A 28 2.65 -15.50 22.81
C ASN A 28 3.75 -14.50 23.24
N PRO A 29 3.55 -13.74 24.33
CA PRO A 29 4.57 -12.83 24.89
C PRO A 29 5.96 -13.43 25.08
N ALA A 30 6.03 -14.75 25.34
CA ALA A 30 7.30 -15.47 25.53
C ALA A 30 8.22 -15.41 24.29
N LEU A 31 7.66 -15.27 23.09
CA LEU A 31 8.45 -15.14 21.85
C LEU A 31 9.17 -13.79 21.74
N TYR A 32 8.75 -12.79 22.51
CA TYR A 32 9.32 -11.44 22.48
C TYR A 32 10.42 -11.21 23.52
N ALA A 33 10.84 -12.26 24.23
CA ALA A 33 11.96 -12.19 25.18
C ALA A 33 13.25 -11.66 24.53
N GLN A 34 13.50 -12.03 23.26
CA GLN A 34 14.63 -11.53 22.48
C GLN A 34 14.46 -10.07 22.02
N SER A 35 13.25 -9.54 22.05
CA SER A 35 12.88 -8.16 21.71
C SER A 35 12.67 -7.28 22.94
N LEU A 36 13.19 -7.67 24.11
CA LEU A 36 12.97 -6.98 25.40
C LEU A 36 11.48 -6.87 25.79
N GLY A 37 10.66 -7.83 25.35
CA GLY A 37 9.21 -7.81 25.58
C GLY A 37 8.43 -6.88 24.64
N ILE A 38 9.10 -6.25 23.66
CA ILE A 38 8.45 -5.37 22.68
C ILE A 38 7.87 -6.21 21.55
N ASN A 39 6.60 -5.98 21.22
CA ASN A 39 5.95 -6.64 20.11
C ASN A 39 6.38 -6.05 18.77
N ILE A 40 7.55 -6.48 18.29
CA ILE A 40 8.17 -5.99 17.06
C ILE A 40 7.29 -6.20 15.82
N ASN A 41 6.47 -7.26 15.82
CA ASN A 41 5.52 -7.57 14.76
C ASN A 41 4.40 -6.54 14.68
N LEU A 42 3.86 -6.08 15.83
CA LEU A 42 2.87 -5.01 15.84
C LEU A 42 3.45 -3.68 15.38
N VAL A 43 4.66 -3.32 15.84
CA VAL A 43 5.30 -2.06 15.49
C VAL A 43 5.56 -2.00 13.97
N TRP A 44 6.26 -2.99 13.43
CA TRP A 44 6.57 -3.01 12.00
C TRP A 44 5.34 -3.29 11.13
N GLY A 45 4.42 -4.15 11.59
CA GLY A 45 3.15 -4.37 10.90
C GLY A 45 2.34 -3.08 10.77
N SER A 46 2.30 -2.25 11.81
CA SER A 46 1.66 -0.92 11.78
C SER A 46 2.36 0.04 10.82
N VAL A 47 3.69 0.09 10.84
CA VAL A 47 4.47 0.93 9.92
C VAL A 47 4.22 0.54 8.46
N LEU A 48 4.26 -0.76 8.14
CA LEU A 48 4.02 -1.27 6.79
C LEU A 48 2.57 -1.02 6.35
N LEU A 49 1.61 -1.17 7.25
CA LEU A 49 0.20 -0.90 6.96
C LEU A 49 -0.05 0.58 6.65
N VAL A 50 0.49 1.49 7.46
CA VAL A 50 0.40 2.94 7.21
C VAL A 50 1.03 3.29 5.86
N PHE A 51 2.23 2.76 5.59
CA PHE A 51 2.92 2.99 4.32
C PHE A 51 2.14 2.48 3.12
N GLY A 52 1.65 1.24 3.19
CA GLY A 52 0.82 0.63 2.15
C GLY A 52 -0.48 1.41 1.91
N ALA A 53 -1.15 1.84 2.98
CA ALA A 53 -2.36 2.66 2.90
C ALA A 53 -2.10 4.02 2.21
N VAL A 54 -0.99 4.68 2.53
CA VAL A 54 -0.59 5.94 1.87
C VAL A 54 -0.36 5.71 0.37
N MET A 55 0.35 4.65 -0.01
CA MET A 55 0.57 4.33 -1.42
C MET A 55 -0.72 4.03 -2.17
N LEU A 56 -1.62 3.26 -1.56
CA LEU A 56 -2.93 2.95 -2.14
C LEU A 56 -3.78 4.21 -2.31
N PHE A 57 -3.78 5.10 -1.31
CA PHE A 57 -4.49 6.38 -1.38
C PHE A 57 -3.97 7.26 -2.53
N LEU A 58 -2.65 7.36 -2.68
CA LEU A 58 -2.03 8.13 -3.76
C LEU A 58 -2.28 7.51 -5.14
N GLY A 59 -2.15 6.19 -5.28
CA GLY A 59 -2.39 5.47 -6.54
C GLY A 59 -3.86 5.49 -6.97
N ALA A 60 -4.80 5.38 -6.02
CA ALA A 60 -6.22 5.50 -6.31
C ALA A 60 -6.56 6.89 -6.86
N ARG A 61 -5.99 7.95 -6.28
CA ARG A 61 -6.19 9.32 -6.77
C ARG A 61 -5.69 9.51 -8.21
N SER A 62 -4.57 8.89 -8.58
CA SER A 62 -4.04 8.92 -9.95
C SER A 62 -4.95 8.22 -10.96
N MET A 63 -5.59 7.12 -10.56
CA MET A 63 -6.48 6.33 -11.42
C MET A 63 -7.80 7.05 -11.73
N PHE A 64 -8.33 7.82 -10.78
CA PHE A 64 -9.57 8.59 -10.92
C PHE A 64 -9.37 10.05 -11.35
N GLY A 65 -8.13 10.45 -11.67
CA GLY A 65 -7.83 11.79 -12.18
C GLY A 65 -8.48 12.05 -13.56
N PRO A 66 -8.93 13.28 -13.87
CA PRO A 66 -9.50 13.60 -15.17
C PRO A 66 -8.52 13.22 -16.29
N ARG A 67 -8.92 12.31 -17.18
CA ARG A 67 -8.16 12.07 -18.41
C ARG A 67 -8.12 13.40 -19.18
N PRO A 68 -6.94 13.92 -19.56
CA PRO A 68 -6.89 15.10 -20.40
C PRO A 68 -7.68 14.79 -21.69
N ALA A 69 -8.65 15.66 -22.00
CA ALA A 69 -9.40 15.55 -23.24
C ALA A 69 -8.39 15.59 -24.39
N ASN A 70 -8.30 14.52 -25.18
CA ASN A 70 -7.41 14.48 -26.34
C ASN A 70 -7.91 15.50 -27.37
N PRO A 71 -7.17 16.59 -27.67
CA PRO A 71 -7.62 17.60 -28.63
C PRO A 71 -7.46 17.14 -30.10
N GLN A 72 -6.82 15.99 -30.36
CA GLN A 72 -6.39 15.59 -31.72
C GLN A 72 -7.42 14.75 -32.49
N GLY A 73 -8.71 15.08 -32.39
CA GLY A 73 -9.78 14.40 -33.12
C GLY A 73 -10.22 15.08 -34.44
N GLY A 74 -9.57 16.16 -34.87
CA GLY A 74 -10.05 16.99 -35.97
C GLY A 74 -8.95 17.49 -36.90
N GLU A 75 -8.36 16.59 -37.68
CA GLU A 75 -7.76 17.01 -38.96
C GLU A 75 -8.73 16.61 -40.09
N PRO A 76 -9.40 17.58 -40.75
CA PRO A 76 -10.10 17.31 -41.98
C PRO A 76 -9.06 16.96 -43.06
N ARG A 77 -9.11 15.72 -43.54
CA ARG A 77 -8.38 15.31 -44.75
C ARG A 77 -8.95 16.09 -45.93
N HIS A 78 -8.18 17.06 -46.42
CA HIS A 78 -8.38 17.70 -47.71
C HIS A 78 -7.66 16.91 -48.81
#